data_AF-A0A6H1U4V6-F1
#
_entry.id   AF-A0A6H1U4V6-F1
#
_cell.length_a   1.000
_cell.length_b   1.000
_cell.length_c   1.000
_cell.angle_alpha   90.00
_cell.angle_beta   90.00
_cell.angle_gamma   90.00
#
_symmetry.space_group_name_H-M   'P 1'
#
loop_
_entity.id
_entity.type
_entity.pdbx_description
1 polymer ?
#
loop_
_entity_poly.entity_id
_entity_poly.type
_entity_poly.pdbx_seq_one_letter_code
_entity_poly.pdbx_strand_id
1 'polypeptide(L)' 'MAIVLEGPQFIFADPLSPLKARDNTALAALFDRDDLAEIETDVDLYLSFLYPEPCWDEETFEFLAGYI' A
#
# COMPACT_ATOMS: atom_id res chain seq x y z
N MET A 1 -6.27 20.22 -16.94
CA MET A 1 -7.29 19.21 -17.32
C MET A 1 -7.11 18.05 -16.37
N ALA A 2 -7.94 17.98 -15.32
CA ALA A 2 -7.79 16.98 -14.26
C ALA A 2 -8.53 15.70 -14.67
N ILE A 3 -7.84 14.57 -14.60
CA ILE A 3 -8.42 13.25 -14.85
C ILE A 3 -9.09 12.85 -13.54
N VAL A 4 -10.42 12.77 -13.55
CA VAL A 4 -11.19 12.24 -12.42
C VAL A 4 -11.12 10.71 -12.51
N LEU A 5 -10.39 10.09 -11.60
CA LEU A 5 -10.41 8.65 -11.41
C LEU A 5 -11.53 8.32 -10.41
N GLU A 6 -12.71 7.92 -10.91
CA GLU A 6 -13.76 7.35 -10.06
C GLU A 6 -13.40 5.88 -9.72
N GLY A 7 -12.52 5.72 -8.74
CA GLY A 7 -12.35 4.48 -7.99
C GLY A 7 -13.03 4.60 -6.61
N PRO A 8 -13.23 3.48 -5.89
CA PRO A 8 -13.78 3.52 -4.53
C PRO A 8 -12.99 4.52 -3.68
N GLN A 9 -13.70 5.38 -2.94
CA GLN A 9 -13.10 6.38 -2.07
C GLN A 9 -12.42 5.66 -0.90
N PHE A 10 -11.17 5.27 -1.07
CA PHE A 10 -10.31 4.91 0.04
C PHE A 10 -10.09 6.17 0.88
N ILE A 11 -10.67 6.19 2.09
CA ILE A 11 -10.48 7.27 3.05
C ILE A 11 -9.07 7.11 3.63
N PHE A 12 -8.09 7.71 2.96
CA PHE A 12 -6.75 7.82 3.50
C PHE A 12 -6.77 8.80 4.67
N ALA A 13 -6.06 8.47 5.76
CA ALA A 13 -5.87 9.43 6.82
C ALA A 13 -5.14 10.66 6.27
N ASP A 14 -5.71 11.85 6.48
CA ASP A 14 -5.02 13.08 6.12
C ASP A 14 -3.67 13.13 6.83
N PRO A 15 -2.59 13.52 6.12
CA PRO A 15 -1.30 13.64 6.77
C PRO A 15 -1.40 14.68 7.89
N LEU A 16 -0.83 14.36 9.07
CA LEU A 16 -0.85 15.21 10.27
C LEU A 16 -0.33 16.65 10.00
N SER A 17 0.41 16.83 8.91
CA SER A 17 0.77 18.13 8.33
C SER A 17 0.87 18.02 6.81
N PRO A 18 0.60 19.08 6.04
CA PRO A 18 0.81 19.07 4.59
C PRO A 18 2.24 18.68 4.23
N LEU A 19 2.39 17.74 3.30
CA LEU A 19 3.69 17.34 2.78
C LEU A 19 4.38 18.55 2.14
N LYS A 20 5.61 18.83 2.55
CA LYS A 20 6.43 19.88 1.94
C LYS A 20 7.03 19.35 0.64
N ALA A 21 7.47 20.25 -0.23
CA ALA A 21 8.15 19.89 -1.48
C ALA A 21 9.33 18.92 -1.25
N ARG A 22 10.10 19.11 -0.16
CA ARG A 22 11.17 18.20 0.27
C ARG A 22 10.67 16.77 0.51
N ASP A 23 9.51 16.63 1.15
CA ASP A 23 8.97 15.33 1.53
C ASP A 23 8.54 14.57 0.26
N ASN A 24 7.95 15.25 -0.73
CA ASN A 24 7.66 14.66 -2.04
C ASN A 24 8.92 14.19 -2.76
N THR A 25 10.01 14.96 -2.72
CA THR A 25 11.29 14.56 -3.31
C THR A 25 11.89 13.34 -2.59
N ALA A 26 11.81 13.29 -1.26
CA ALA A 26 12.27 12.15 -0.49
C ALA A 26 11.43 10.89 -0.78
N LEU A 27 10.11 11.03 -0.87
CA LEU A 27 9.21 9.94 -1.24
C LEU A 27 9.50 9.46 -2.66
N ALA A 28 9.66 10.37 -3.62
CA ALA A 28 10.04 10.00 -4.99
C ALA A 28 11.34 9.18 -5.01
N ALA A 29 12.37 9.62 -4.28
CA ALA A 29 13.63 8.88 -4.20
C ALA A 29 13.52 7.52 -3.47
N LEU A 30 12.57 7.38 -2.53
CA LEU A 30 12.31 6.11 -1.85
C LEU A 30 11.63 5.08 -2.76
N PHE A 31 10.80 5.55 -3.69
CA PHE A 31 10.03 4.70 -4.61
C PHE A 31 10.62 4.60 -6.01
N ASP A 32 11.61 5.42 -6.36
CA ASP A 32 12.41 5.34 -7.59
C ASP A 32 13.57 4.36 -7.38
N ARG A 33 13.22 3.08 -7.25
CA ARG A 33 14.13 1.98 -6.96
C ARG A 33 14.15 0.97 -8.12
N ASP A 34 15.31 0.80 -8.73
CA ASP A 34 15.51 -0.16 -9.82
C ASP A 34 15.40 -1.62 -9.35
N ASP A 35 15.57 -1.88 -8.06
CA ASP A 35 15.55 -3.21 -7.43
C ASP A 35 14.15 -3.64 -6.95
N LEU A 36 13.11 -2.86 -7.25
CA LEU A 36 11.75 -3.15 -6.78
C LEU A 36 11.24 -4.53 -7.21
N ALA A 37 11.52 -4.95 -8.45
CA ALA A 37 11.12 -6.25 -8.97
C ALA A 37 11.85 -7.43 -8.29
N GLU A 38 13.10 -7.23 -7.88
CA GLU A 38 13.86 -8.24 -7.13
C GLU A 38 13.29 -8.40 -5.72
N ILE A 39 12.97 -7.28 -5.06
CA ILE A 39 12.32 -7.28 -3.74
C ILE A 39 10.95 -7.95 -3.82
N GLU A 40 10.14 -7.63 -4.83
CA GLU A 40 8.83 -8.26 -5.06
C GLU A 40 8.98 -9.79 -5.19
N THR A 41 9.93 -10.24 -6.02
CA THR A 41 10.20 -11.67 -6.23
C THR A 41 10.62 -12.37 -4.93
N ASP A 42 11.47 -11.73 -4.13
CA ASP A 42 11.93 -12.28 -2.85
C ASP A 42 10.78 -12.38 -1.84
N VAL A 43 9.96 -11.33 -1.74
CA VAL A 43 8.77 -11.31 -0.87
C VAL A 43 7.80 -12.42 -1.28
N ASP A 44 7.49 -12.56 -2.56
CA ASP A 44 6.58 -13.61 -3.06
C ASP A 44 7.11 -15.01 -2.75
N LEU A 45 8.42 -15.22 -2.95
CA LEU A 45 9.07 -16.47 -2.60
C LEU A 45 8.90 -16.79 -1.11
N TYR A 46 9.15 -15.81 -0.23
CA TYR A 46 8.96 -15.99 1.21
C TYR A 46 7.51 -16.26 1.59
N LEU A 47 6.57 -15.53 1.01
CA LEU A 47 5.14 -15.72 1.26
C LEU A 47 4.67 -17.10 0.80
N SER A 48 5.22 -17.64 -0.29
CA SER A 48 4.89 -18.99 -0.78
C SER A 48 5.25 -20.10 0.21
N PHE A 49 6.17 -19.85 1.13
CA PHE A 49 6.55 -20.79 2.19
C PHE A 49 5.67 -20.69 3.45
N LEU A 50 4.81 -19.67 3.55
CA LEU A 50 3.90 -19.51 4.69
C LEU A 50 2.60 -20.26 4.40
N TYR A 51 2.42 -21.40 5.09
CA TYR A 51 1.16 -22.14 5.09
C TYR A 51 0.46 -22.05 6.46
N PRO A 52 -0.85 -21.78 6.52
CA PRO A 52 -1.74 -21.49 5.39
C PRO A 52 -1.41 -20.13 4.75
N GLU A 53 -1.78 -19.98 3.47
CA GLU A 53 -1.67 -18.72 2.76
C GLU A 53 -2.36 -17.61 3.59
N PRO A 54 -1.71 -16.46 3.80
CA PRO A 54 -2.36 -15.38 4.52
C PRO A 54 -3.58 -14.89 3.74
N CYS A 55 -4.61 -14.47 4.45
CA CYS A 55 -5.90 -14.04 3.90
C CYS A 55 -5.84 -12.64 3.28
N TRP A 56 -4.94 -12.44 2.30
CA TRP A 56 -4.69 -11.14 1.64
C TRP A 56 -5.89 -10.63 0.83
N ASP A 57 -6.66 -11.53 0.22
CA ASP A 57 -7.78 -11.21 -0.69
C ASP A 57 -9.16 -11.31 -0.03
N GLU A 58 -9.26 -11.93 1.14
CA GLU A 58 -10.49 -11.92 1.94
C GLU A 58 -10.49 -10.61 2.74
N GLU A 59 -11.64 -9.94 2.90
CA GLU A 59 -11.76 -8.78 3.80
C GLU A 59 -11.44 -9.24 5.23
N THR A 60 -10.14 -9.29 5.57
CA THR A 60 -9.59 -9.94 6.76
C THR A 60 -10.16 -9.34 8.04
N PHE A 61 -10.73 -8.15 7.91
CA PHE A 61 -11.25 -7.30 8.97
C PHE A 61 -12.76 -7.04 8.85
N GLU A 62 -13.50 -7.75 7.99
CA GLU A 62 -14.97 -7.65 7.95
C GLU A 62 -15.56 -7.95 9.34
N PHE A 63 -14.93 -8.86 10.11
CA PHE A 63 -15.31 -9.14 11.50
C PHE A 63 -15.16 -7.93 12.44
N LEU A 64 -14.27 -6.97 12.14
CA LEU A 64 -14.07 -5.75 12.92
C LEU A 64 -15.11 -4.67 12.60
N ALA A 65 -15.79 -4.75 11.45
CA ALA A 65 -16.80 -3.77 11.06
C ALA A 65 -18.00 -3.71 12.02
N GLY A 66 -18.23 -4.76 12.83
CA GLY A 66 -19.23 -4.77 13.89
C GLY A 66 -18.74 -4.29 15.27
N TYR A 67 -17.45 -3.99 15.42
CA TYR A 67 -16.81 -3.60 16.69
C TYR A 67 -16.43 -2.11 16.76
N ILE A 68 -16.33 -1.41 15.62
CA ILE A 68 -15.97 0.03 15.53
C ILE A 68 -17.19 0.92 15.27
#